data_AF-A0A6J5C444-F1
#
_entry.id   AF-A0A6J5C444-F1
#
_cell.length_a   1.000
_cell.length_b   1.000
_cell.length_c   1.000
_cell.angle_alpha   90.00
_cell.angle_beta   90.00
_cell.angle_gamma   90.00
#
_symmetry.space_group_name_H-M   'P 1'
#
loop_
_entity.id
_entity.type
_entity.pdbx_description
1 polymer ?
#
loop_
_entity_poly.entity_id
_entity_poly.type
_entity_poly.pdbx_seq_one_letter_code
_entity_poly.pdbx_strand_id
1 'polypeptide(L)'
;MKPSKKSIRRMVEKIHAMTALRTVWQETTALVGKLNRTLRGWANYFQIGSVSRAYRAIDSYTATRLRRWLRNKYKLRRRRGGTYPSPHLYGYFGLVRLSARGGVAWRV
;
A
#
# COMPACT_ATOMS: atom_id res chain seq x y z
N MET A 1 1.66 -20.56 4.92
CA MET A 1 2.17 -20.18 6.26
C MET A 1 1.47 -18.91 6.72
N LYS A 2 0.93 -18.85 7.94
CA LYS A 2 0.26 -17.63 8.44
C LYS A 2 1.28 -16.59 8.93
N PRO A 3 1.15 -15.31 8.55
CA PRO A 3 2.08 -14.29 9.02
C PRO A 3 1.93 -14.07 10.53
N SER A 4 3.06 -14.10 11.23
CA SER A 4 3.13 -13.74 12.64
C SER A 4 2.87 -12.24 12.83
N LYS A 5 2.42 -11.85 14.03
CA LYS A 5 2.25 -10.43 14.41
C LYS A 5 3.55 -9.63 14.16
N LYS A 6 4.71 -10.24 14.42
CA LYS A 6 6.04 -9.65 14.19
C LYS A 6 6.30 -9.37 12.71
N SER A 7 5.95 -10.30 11.80
CA SER A 7 6.10 -10.08 10.36
C SER A 7 5.18 -8.97 9.84
N ILE A 8 3.92 -8.95 10.29
CA ILE A 8 2.98 -7.88 9.92
C ILE A 8 3.51 -6.52 10.38
N ARG A 9 4.02 -6.43 11.62
CA ARG A 9 4.61 -5.19 12.15
C ARG A 9 5.80 -4.72 11.30
N ARG A 10 6.75 -5.60 10.98
CA ARG A 10 7.89 -5.27 10.11
C ARG A 10 7.45 -4.77 8.74
N MET A 11 6.40 -5.36 8.17
CA MET A 11 5.83 -4.92 6.91
C MET A 11 5.24 -3.50 7.00
N VAL A 12 4.49 -3.22 8.08
CA VAL A 12 3.93 -1.90 8.37
C VAL A 12 5.04 -0.85 8.56
N GLU A 13 6.10 -1.17 9.31
CA GLU A 13 7.27 -0.31 9.50
C GLU A 13 7.98 0.00 8.18
N LYS A 14 8.13 -1.01 7.31
CA LYS A 14 8.73 -0.84 5.98
C LYS A 14 7.87 0.09 5.11
N ILE A 15 6.55 -0.10 5.09
CA ILE A 15 5.61 0.80 4.38
C ILE A 15 5.68 2.22 4.95
N HIS A 16 5.76 2.35 6.27
CA HIS A 16 5.88 3.64 6.94
C HIS A 16 7.14 4.38 6.47
N ALA A 17 8.29 3.71 6.48
CA ALA A 17 9.57 4.28 6.08
C ALA A 17 9.58 4.72 4.60
N MET A 18 9.01 3.89 3.71
CA MET A 18 8.88 4.23 2.28
C MET A 18 7.98 5.45 2.04
N THR A 19 6.93 5.60 2.86
CA THR A 19 5.93 6.69 2.76
C THR A 19 6.20 7.83 3.75
N ALA A 20 7.42 7.96 4.25
CA ALA A 20 7.79 9.04 5.17
C ALA A 20 7.77 10.41 4.46
N LEU A 21 7.62 11.50 5.22
CA LEU A 21 7.56 12.85 4.64
C LEU A 21 8.83 13.18 3.83
N ARG A 22 9.99 12.70 4.28
CA ARG A 22 11.28 12.87 3.60
C ARG A 22 11.37 12.21 2.22
N THR A 23 10.40 11.37 1.83
CA THR A 23 10.39 10.70 0.52
C THR A 23 9.50 11.39 -0.49
N VAL A 24 8.87 12.51 -0.13
CA VAL A 24 7.91 13.25 -0.98
C VAL A 24 8.53 13.78 -2.29
N TRP A 25 9.84 14.00 -2.32
CA TRP A 25 10.57 14.37 -3.54
C TRP A 25 10.55 13.28 -4.61
N GLN A 26 10.27 12.02 -4.26
CA GLN A 26 10.24 10.92 -5.23
C GLN A 26 9.04 11.05 -6.17
N GLU A 27 9.21 10.58 -7.40
CA GLU A 27 8.11 10.43 -8.34
C GLU A 27 7.06 9.44 -7.83
N THR A 28 5.79 9.76 -8.07
CA THR A 28 4.67 8.97 -7.55
C THR A 28 4.72 7.53 -8.09
N THR A 29 5.05 7.36 -9.37
CA THR A 29 5.23 6.05 -10.01
C THR A 29 6.36 5.24 -9.38
N ALA A 30 7.50 5.90 -9.08
CA ALA A 30 8.64 5.25 -8.44
C ALA A 30 8.31 4.76 -7.02
N LEU A 31 7.59 5.57 -6.23
CA LEU A 31 7.14 5.14 -4.90
C LEU A 31 6.14 3.99 -4.99
N VAL A 32 5.15 4.08 -5.88
CA VAL A 32 4.14 3.02 -6.02
C VAL A 32 4.77 1.72 -6.51
N GLY A 33 5.72 1.78 -7.43
CA GLY A 33 6.50 0.60 -7.85
C GLY A 33 7.22 -0.08 -6.68
N LYS A 34 7.88 0.70 -5.80
CA LYS A 34 8.52 0.18 -4.58
C LYS A 34 7.51 -0.46 -3.61
N LEU A 35 6.35 0.17 -3.43
CA LEU A 35 5.26 -0.38 -2.62
C LEU A 35 4.77 -1.71 -3.19
N ASN A 36 4.48 -1.76 -4.49
CA ASN A 36 3.99 -2.95 -5.18
C ASN A 36 4.97 -4.12 -5.10
N ARG A 37 6.26 -3.89 -5.36
CA ARG A 37 7.31 -4.93 -5.23
C ARG A 37 7.37 -5.48 -3.81
N THR A 38 7.28 -4.60 -2.80
CA THR A 38 7.31 -5.00 -1.40
C THR A 38 6.07 -5.80 -0.99
N LEU A 39 4.88 -5.35 -1.40
CA LEU A 39 3.60 -6.04 -1.16
C LEU A 39 3.59 -7.42 -1.82
N ARG A 40 4.00 -7.50 -3.09
CA ARG A 40 4.08 -8.76 -3.85
C ARG A 40 5.05 -9.74 -3.21
N GLY A 41 6.26 -9.31 -2.89
CA GLY A 41 7.26 -10.17 -2.24
C GLY A 41 6.77 -10.72 -0.90
N TRP A 42 6.19 -9.86 -0.07
CA TRP A 42 5.62 -10.28 1.23
C TRP A 42 4.46 -11.27 1.04
N ALA A 43 3.54 -10.99 0.12
CA ALA A 43 2.40 -11.85 -0.11
C ALA A 43 2.78 -13.20 -0.75
N ASN A 44 3.79 -13.22 -1.62
CA ASN A 44 4.35 -14.44 -2.21
C ASN A 44 5.03 -15.33 -1.16
N TYR A 45 5.76 -14.73 -0.21
CA TYR A 45 6.38 -15.47 0.88
C TYR A 45 5.37 -16.19 1.80
N PHE A 46 4.20 -15.59 2.04
CA PHE A 46 3.19 -16.17 2.94
C PHE A 46 2.15 -17.08 2.23
N GLN A 47 2.27 -17.33 0.92
CA GLN A 47 1.26 -18.08 0.15
C GLN A 47 0.91 -19.44 0.78
N ILE A 48 -0.25 -19.53 1.42
CA ILE A 48 -1.17 -20.68 1.61
C ILE A 48 -2.44 -20.07 2.25
N GLY A 49 -3.61 -20.43 1.73
CA GLY A 49 -4.92 -19.83 2.05
C GLY A 49 -5.21 -19.70 3.55
N SER A 50 -5.76 -18.53 3.94
CA SER A 50 -6.30 -18.12 5.28
C SER A 50 -5.72 -16.81 5.86
N VAL A 51 -5.02 -16.00 5.07
CA VAL A 51 -4.37 -14.75 5.53
C VAL A 51 -5.18 -13.47 5.24
N SER A 52 -6.48 -13.60 4.97
CA SER A 52 -7.37 -12.51 4.54
C SER A 52 -7.37 -11.30 5.49
N ARG A 53 -7.37 -11.52 6.81
CA ARG A 53 -7.33 -10.44 7.82
C ARG A 53 -6.01 -9.66 7.77
N ALA A 54 -4.88 -10.34 7.63
CA ALA A 54 -3.57 -9.69 7.55
C ALA A 54 -3.44 -8.88 6.25
N TYR A 55 -3.94 -9.41 5.14
CA TYR A 55 -3.96 -8.72 3.85
C TYR A 55 -4.81 -7.46 3.90
N ARG A 56 -6.03 -7.54 4.45
CA ARG A 56 -6.91 -6.36 4.64
C ARG A 56 -6.26 -5.29 5.51
N ALA A 57 -5.58 -5.69 6.59
CA ALA A 57 -4.88 -4.75 7.46
C ALA A 57 -3.75 -4.01 6.73
N ILE A 58 -2.94 -4.73 5.95
CA ILE A 58 -1.85 -4.13 5.16
C ILE A 58 -2.41 -3.26 4.02
N ASP A 59 -3.45 -3.69 3.32
CA ASP A 59 -4.09 -2.90 2.25
C ASP A 59 -4.62 -1.56 2.79
N SER A 60 -5.34 -1.61 3.91
CA SER A 60 -5.91 -0.41 4.56
C SER A 60 -4.81 0.54 5.02
N TYR A 61 -3.76 0.00 5.65
CA TYR A 61 -2.62 0.81 6.09
C TYR A 61 -1.89 1.45 4.92
N THR A 62 -1.59 0.68 3.87
CA THR A 62 -0.88 1.16 2.68
C THR A 62 -1.66 2.24 1.96
N ALA A 63 -2.97 2.03 1.74
CA ALA A 63 -3.83 3.03 1.12
C ALA A 63 -3.85 4.33 1.95
N THR A 64 -4.00 4.23 3.27
CA THR A 64 -4.00 5.39 4.17
C THR A 64 -2.68 6.16 4.11
N ARG A 65 -1.56 5.44 4.10
CA ARG A 65 -0.22 6.04 3.99
C ARG A 65 0.02 6.70 2.63
N LEU A 66 -0.34 6.04 1.53
CA LEU A 66 -0.21 6.60 0.19
C LEU A 66 -1.04 7.88 0.03
N ARG A 67 -2.30 7.90 0.53
CA ARG A 67 -3.12 9.13 0.55
C ARG A 67 -2.46 10.26 1.32
N ARG A 68 -1.84 9.97 2.47
CA ARG A 68 -1.11 10.97 3.26
C ARG A 68 0.10 11.50 2.47
N TRP A 69 0.86 10.60 1.86
CA TRP A 69 2.03 10.96 1.07
C TRP A 69 1.67 11.82 -0.14
N LEU A 70 0.66 11.44 -0.92
CA LEU A 70 0.18 12.21 -2.08
C LEU A 70 -0.30 13.61 -1.68
N ARG A 71 -1.07 13.72 -0.59
CA ARG A 71 -1.50 15.03 -0.08
C ARG A 71 -0.32 15.93 0.30
N ASN A 72 0.71 15.37 0.91
CA ASN A 72 1.92 16.12 1.25
C ASN A 72 2.69 16.52 -0.02
N LYS A 73 2.82 15.62 -1.01
CA LYS A 73 3.51 15.90 -2.28
C LYS A 73 2.87 17.03 -3.06
N TYR A 74 1.56 16.99 -3.21
CA TYR A 74 0.83 17.99 -3.98
C TYR A 74 0.31 19.17 -3.13
N LYS A 75 0.81 19.31 -1.89
CA LYS A 75 0.46 20.40 -0.94
C LYS A 75 -1.06 20.63 -0.79
N LEU A 76 -1.84 19.55 -0.81
CA LEU A 76 -3.30 19.63 -0.84
C LEU A 76 -3.84 19.94 0.57
N ARG A 77 -4.69 20.97 0.70
CA ARG A 77 -5.38 21.29 1.97
C ARG A 77 -6.15 20.07 2.46
N ARG A 78 -6.16 19.86 3.79
CA ARG A 78 -6.90 18.77 4.44
C ARG A 78 -8.41 19.00 4.27
N ARG A 79 -9.02 18.52 3.18
CA ARG A 79 -10.48 18.40 3.07
C ARG A 79 -10.94 17.13 3.79
N ARG A 80 -11.96 17.24 4.65
CA ARG A 80 -12.74 16.10 5.14
C ARG A 80 -13.41 15.47 3.91
N GLY A 81 -13.08 14.22 3.56
CA GLY A 81 -13.73 13.53 2.43
C GLY A 81 -12.83 12.79 1.44
N GLY A 82 -11.51 12.94 1.51
CA GLY A 82 -10.61 12.02 0.79
C GLY A 82 -10.18 12.49 -0.59
N THR A 83 -9.07 13.21 -0.62
CA THR A 83 -8.39 13.69 -1.83
C THR A 83 -7.92 12.61 -2.80
N TYR A 84 -8.11 11.32 -2.49
CA TYR A 84 -7.72 10.19 -3.34
C TYR A 84 -8.61 8.97 -3.00
N PRO A 85 -9.73 8.75 -3.71
CA PRO A 85 -10.62 7.62 -3.46
C PRO A 85 -9.93 6.30 -3.84
N SER A 86 -10.40 5.17 -3.29
CA SER A 86 -9.79 3.86 -3.53
C SER A 86 -9.62 3.51 -5.02
N PRO A 87 -10.60 3.76 -5.92
CA PRO A 87 -10.43 3.52 -7.35
C PRO A 87 -9.26 4.31 -7.96
N HIS A 88 -9.01 5.53 -7.48
CA HIS A 88 -7.89 6.34 -7.97
C HIS A 88 -6.54 5.74 -7.53
N LEU A 89 -6.44 5.17 -6.32
CA LEU A 89 -5.22 4.51 -5.85
C LEU A 89 -4.92 3.20 -6.59
N TYR A 90 -5.93 2.34 -6.75
CA TYR A 90 -5.75 1.02 -7.32
C TYR A 90 -5.79 1.02 -8.86
N GLY A 91 -6.58 1.91 -9.46
CA GLY A 91 -6.75 2.01 -10.91
C GLY A 91 -5.73 2.94 -11.56
N TYR A 92 -5.69 4.22 -11.16
CA TYR A 92 -4.82 5.21 -11.81
C TYR A 92 -3.36 5.09 -11.39
N PHE A 93 -3.09 5.01 -10.08
CA PHE A 93 -1.71 4.83 -9.60
C PHE A 93 -1.23 3.38 -9.68
N GLY A 94 -2.12 2.42 -9.95
CA GLY A 94 -1.75 1.01 -10.06
C GLY A 94 -1.27 0.38 -8.75
N LEU A 95 -1.70 0.87 -7.57
CA LEU A 95 -1.35 0.24 -6.30
C LEU A 95 -1.87 -1.20 -6.26
N VAL A 96 -1.06 -2.13 -5.77
CA VAL A 96 -1.48 -3.53 -5.60
C VAL A 96 -2.41 -3.69 -4.40
N ARG A 97 -3.46 -4.50 -4.56
CA ARG A 97 -4.36 -4.90 -3.45
C ARG A 97 -4.20 -6.38 -3.13
N LEU A 98 -3.65 -6.68 -1.94
CA LEU A 98 -3.40 -8.05 -1.48
C LEU A 98 -4.69 -8.85 -1.26
N SER A 99 -5.76 -8.18 -0.79
CA SER A 99 -7.07 -8.81 -0.61
C SER A 99 -7.78 -9.16 -1.92
N ALA A 100 -7.32 -8.63 -3.06
CA ALA A 100 -7.86 -8.89 -4.39
C ALA A 100 -6.89 -9.72 -5.26
N ARG A 101 -6.06 -10.58 -4.63
CA ARG A 101 -5.17 -11.51 -5.36
C ARG A 101 -5.96 -12.29 -6.41
N GLY A 102 -5.53 -12.19 -7.67
CA GLY A 102 -6.21 -12.78 -8.84
C GLY A 102 -7.07 -11.81 -9.65
N GLY A 103 -7.48 -10.66 -9.08
CA GLY A 103 -8.23 -9.61 -9.77
C GLY A 103 -7.36 -8.55 -10.45
N VAL A 104 -7.99 -7.57 -11.11
CA VAL A 104 -7.32 -6.52 -11.89
C VAL A 104 -6.28 -5.77 -11.06
N ALA A 105 -6.63 -5.34 -9.84
CA ALA A 105 -5.72 -4.63 -8.91
C ALA A 105 -4.54 -5.47 -8.38
N TRP A 106 -4.44 -6.76 -8.72
CA TRP A 106 -3.28 -7.60 -8.44
C TRP A 106 -2.32 -7.73 -9.64
N ARG A 107 -2.84 -7.60 -10.87
CA ARG A 107 -2.09 -7.79 -12.12
C ARG A 107 -1.36 -6.54 -12.63
N VAL A 108 -1.65 -5.36 -12.07
CA VAL A 108 -1.13 -4.04 -12.49
C VAL A 108 0.36 -3.82 -12.24
#